data_AF-R7VL39-F1
#
_entry.id   AF-R7VL39-F1
#
_cell.length_a   1.000
_cell.length_b   1.000
_cell.length_c   1.000
_cell.angle_alpha   90.00
_cell.angle_beta   90.00
_cell.angle_gamma   90.00
#
_symmetry.space_group_name_H-M   'P 1'
#
loop_
_entity.id
_entity.type
_entity.pdbx_description
1 polymer ?
#
loop_
_entity_poly.entity_id
_entity_poly.type
_entity_poly.pdbx_seq_one_letter_code
_entity_poly.pdbx_strand_id
1 'polypeptide(L)'
;MVKVAVIGCGLMGVKIAGEMAYHGHRVRIFDSNLNALNSVYQRLEEDKQTLRNEGLLPHKNFIGQILCLSRLEETVRDADFIFESVVDDLQVKQDLFERISHLCSPTCIMASNSLRLDPSTIVDRAAYKERTVGLRFLYPVYYIPEVEISPNKYTSSPTIENVRTMLERMGKTLFFRSGDEPLILNEDQREARRLARIEQMRSSSGIGAYLEHSLPALSHKGNAPPPSEDDNLYSDGDRDCAICMDRSRDCLLCPCHHMVTCNECAKSLLNRRDGCPICRKDITEIIRVYHS
;
A
#
# COMPACT_ATOMS: atom_id res chain seq x y z
N MET A 1 -2.34 -18.00 4.97
CA MET A 1 -3.12 -17.29 6.00
C MET A 1 -2.13 -16.55 6.89
N VAL A 2 -2.18 -15.22 6.92
CA VAL A 2 -1.24 -14.36 7.67
C VAL A 2 -1.88 -13.94 9.00
N LYS A 3 -1.10 -13.84 10.08
CA LYS A 3 -1.53 -13.25 11.36
C LYS A 3 -1.28 -11.75 11.34
N VAL A 4 -2.36 -10.98 11.28
CA VAL A 4 -2.32 -9.54 11.19
C VAL A 4 -2.70 -8.94 12.55
N ALA A 5 -1.96 -7.94 13.00
CA ALA A 5 -2.38 -7.06 14.07
C ALA A 5 -2.70 -5.67 13.51
N VAL A 6 -3.80 -5.07 13.97
CA VAL A 6 -4.18 -3.70 13.62
C VAL A 6 -4.25 -2.87 14.89
N ILE A 7 -3.51 -1.77 14.92
CA ILE A 7 -3.42 -0.86 16.06
C ILE A 7 -4.16 0.44 15.72
N GLY A 8 -5.24 0.69 16.44
CA GLY A 8 -6.21 1.75 16.16
C GLY A 8 -7.52 1.17 15.64
N CYS A 9 -8.62 1.44 16.34
CA CYS A 9 -10.00 1.09 16.01
C CYS A 9 -10.78 2.31 15.47
N GLY A 10 -10.07 3.31 14.95
CA GLY A 10 -10.67 4.42 14.22
C GLY A 10 -11.26 3.99 12.88
N LEU A 11 -11.66 4.96 12.04
CA LEU A 11 -12.26 4.67 10.73
C LEU A 11 -11.38 3.75 9.89
N MET A 12 -10.10 4.09 9.68
CA MET A 12 -9.20 3.31 8.81
C MET A 12 -8.85 1.96 9.39
N GLY A 13 -8.49 1.89 10.68
CA GLY A 13 -8.11 0.63 11.30
C GLY A 13 -9.19 -0.45 11.23
N VAL A 14 -10.46 -0.09 11.44
CA VAL A 14 -11.56 -1.08 11.30
C VAL A 14 -11.72 -1.55 9.86
N LYS A 15 -11.61 -0.66 8.87
CA LYS A 15 -11.72 -1.05 7.45
C LYS A 15 -10.53 -1.90 7.00
N ILE A 16 -9.31 -1.59 7.46
CA ILE A 16 -8.11 -2.40 7.19
C ILE A 16 -8.26 -3.77 7.86
N ALA A 17 -8.71 -3.85 9.11
CA ALA A 17 -8.97 -5.12 9.78
C ALA A 17 -10.02 -5.96 9.05
N GLY A 18 -11.11 -5.31 8.61
CA GLY A 18 -12.14 -5.95 7.80
C GLY A 18 -11.63 -6.45 6.46
N GLU A 19 -10.84 -5.66 5.74
CA GLU A 19 -10.20 -6.02 4.46
C GLU A 19 -9.32 -7.27 4.61
N MET A 20 -8.47 -7.30 5.64
CA MET A 20 -7.59 -8.44 5.90
C MET A 20 -8.41 -9.70 6.22
N ALA A 21 -9.47 -9.57 7.01
CA ALA A 21 -10.36 -10.69 7.30
C ALA A 21 -11.19 -11.14 6.09
N TYR A 22 -11.62 -10.20 5.25
CA TYR A 22 -12.31 -10.48 3.99
C TYR A 22 -11.47 -11.41 3.11
N HIS A 23 -10.16 -11.18 3.04
CA HIS A 23 -9.18 -12.04 2.35
C HIS A 23 -8.68 -13.25 3.16
N GLY A 24 -9.36 -13.63 4.24
CA GLY A 24 -9.09 -14.88 4.98
C GLY A 24 -7.91 -14.82 5.95
N HIS A 25 -7.44 -13.62 6.33
CA HIS A 25 -6.38 -13.47 7.33
C HIS A 25 -6.93 -13.51 8.76
N ARG A 26 -6.08 -13.85 9.72
CA ARG A 26 -6.42 -13.82 11.16
C ARG A 26 -6.02 -12.47 11.71
N VAL A 27 -6.98 -11.71 12.20
CA VAL A 27 -6.77 -10.33 12.62
C VAL A 27 -6.96 -10.19 14.12
N ARG A 28 -6.00 -9.59 14.80
CA ARG A 28 -6.13 -9.06 16.17
C ARG A 28 -6.17 -7.54 16.07
N ILE A 29 -7.14 -6.91 16.72
CA ILE A 29 -7.27 -5.45 16.70
C ILE A 29 -7.28 -4.90 18.12
N PHE A 30 -6.58 -3.79 18.32
CA PHE A 30 -6.43 -3.12 19.60
C PHE A 30 -6.62 -1.61 19.46
N ASP A 31 -7.19 -0.99 20.49
CA ASP A 31 -7.20 0.47 20.68
C ASP A 31 -7.14 0.77 22.19
N SER A 32 -6.51 1.88 22.57
CA SER A 32 -6.49 2.33 23.96
C SER A 32 -7.84 2.88 24.41
N ASN A 33 -8.69 3.31 23.47
CA ASN A 33 -10.05 3.74 23.71
C ASN A 33 -11.01 2.55 23.64
N LEU A 34 -11.51 2.12 24.80
CA LEU A 34 -12.47 1.01 24.92
C LEU A 34 -13.76 1.24 24.14
N ASN A 35 -14.22 2.49 23.98
CA ASN A 35 -15.43 2.77 23.20
C ASN A 35 -15.19 2.50 21.71
N ALA A 36 -14.01 2.86 21.20
CA ALA A 36 -13.63 2.56 19.82
C ALA A 36 -13.57 1.03 19.61
N LEU A 37 -12.90 0.32 20.51
CA LEU A 37 -12.78 -1.14 20.49
C LEU A 37 -14.13 -1.86 20.56
N ASN A 38 -15.04 -1.41 21.43
CA ASN A 38 -16.38 -1.99 21.57
C ASN A 38 -17.26 -1.78 20.33
N SER A 39 -17.00 -0.72 19.55
CA SER A 39 -17.75 -0.43 18.32
C SER A 39 -17.30 -1.25 17.10
N VAL A 40 -16.17 -1.96 17.19
CA VAL A 40 -15.55 -2.67 16.05
C VAL A 40 -16.51 -3.66 15.40
N TYR A 41 -17.13 -4.56 16.18
CA TYR A 41 -18.01 -5.60 15.62
C TYR A 41 -19.26 -5.01 14.96
N GLN A 42 -19.81 -3.93 15.51
CA GLN A 42 -20.94 -3.23 14.90
C GLN A 42 -20.56 -2.67 13.54
N ARG A 43 -19.45 -1.93 13.46
CA ARG A 43 -18.96 -1.33 12.20
C ARG A 43 -18.62 -2.38 11.14
N LEU A 44 -18.07 -3.52 11.56
CA LEU A 44 -17.80 -4.64 10.66
C LEU A 44 -19.10 -5.32 10.18
N GLU A 45 -20.15 -5.35 10.99
CA GLU A 45 -21.46 -5.84 10.55
C GLU A 45 -22.09 -4.90 9.53
N GLU A 46 -22.00 -3.58 9.74
CA GLU A 46 -22.42 -2.57 8.77
C GLU A 46 -21.67 -2.74 7.44
N ASP A 47 -20.35 -2.96 7.48
CA ASP A 47 -19.55 -3.26 6.28
C ASP A 47 -20.01 -4.51 5.57
N LYS A 48 -20.21 -5.60 6.32
CA LYS A 48 -20.69 -6.86 5.75
C LYS A 48 -22.08 -6.69 5.12
N GLN A 49 -22.98 -5.91 5.72
CA GLN A 49 -24.30 -5.61 5.15
C GLN A 49 -24.17 -4.87 3.82
N THR A 50 -23.37 -3.80 3.78
CA THR A 50 -23.13 -3.02 2.56
C THR A 50 -22.55 -3.88 1.44
N LEU A 51 -21.48 -4.63 1.73
CA LEU A 51 -20.84 -5.51 0.75
C LEU A 51 -21.76 -6.63 0.25
N ARG A 52 -22.64 -7.17 1.10
CA ARG A 52 -23.66 -8.16 0.68
C ARG A 52 -24.70 -7.55 -0.24
N ASN A 53 -25.21 -6.36 0.10
CA ASN A 53 -26.21 -5.67 -0.72
C ASN A 53 -25.67 -5.33 -2.12
N GLU A 54 -24.37 -5.13 -2.23
CA GLU A 54 -23.69 -4.86 -3.50
C GLU A 54 -23.26 -6.12 -4.25
N GLY A 55 -23.42 -7.30 -3.65
CA GLY A 55 -23.02 -8.60 -4.22
C GLY A 55 -21.52 -8.88 -4.16
N LEU A 56 -20.76 -8.12 -3.35
CA LEU A 56 -19.32 -8.26 -3.18
C LEU A 56 -18.92 -9.26 -2.10
N LEU A 57 -19.82 -9.56 -1.16
CA LEU A 57 -19.57 -10.57 -0.13
C LEU A 57 -20.48 -11.79 -0.35
N PRO A 58 -19.98 -12.87 -0.99
CA PRO A 58 -20.79 -14.04 -1.30
C PRO A 58 -21.14 -14.88 -0.05
N HIS A 59 -20.32 -14.79 0.99
CA HIS A 59 -20.51 -15.52 2.24
C HIS A 59 -21.23 -14.68 3.29
N LYS A 60 -21.85 -15.31 4.30
CA LYS A 60 -22.51 -14.58 5.39
C LYS A 60 -21.52 -13.73 6.20
N ASN A 61 -20.29 -14.20 6.35
CA ASN A 61 -19.22 -13.57 7.12
C ASN A 61 -17.94 -13.46 6.29
N PHE A 62 -17.02 -12.61 6.75
CA PHE A 62 -15.64 -12.67 6.30
C PHE A 62 -15.05 -14.07 6.56
N ILE A 63 -14.14 -14.48 5.69
CA ILE A 63 -13.48 -15.80 5.75
C ILE A 63 -12.53 -15.84 6.95
N GLY A 64 -11.86 -14.72 7.22
CA GLY A 64 -10.95 -14.52 8.33
C GLY A 64 -11.66 -14.23 9.63
N GLN A 65 -10.92 -14.35 10.73
CA GLN A 65 -11.40 -14.07 12.08
C GLN A 65 -10.84 -12.74 12.58
N ILE A 66 -11.68 -11.95 13.25
CA ILE A 66 -11.27 -10.70 13.91
C ILE A 66 -11.49 -10.84 15.42
N LEU A 67 -10.42 -10.64 16.18
CA LEU A 67 -10.41 -10.65 17.64
C LEU A 67 -10.06 -9.27 18.17
N CYS A 68 -10.97 -8.66 18.92
CA CYS A 68 -10.69 -7.43 19.67
C CYS A 68 -9.98 -7.78 20.97
N LEU A 69 -8.79 -7.21 21.19
CA LEU A 69 -8.00 -7.42 22.40
C LEU A 69 -7.83 -6.09 23.13
N SER A 70 -7.83 -6.14 24.47
CA SER A 70 -7.68 -4.97 25.33
C SER A 70 -6.23 -4.67 25.72
N ARG A 71 -5.27 -5.49 25.25
CA ARG A 71 -3.85 -5.38 25.59
C ARG A 71 -3.00 -5.36 24.32
N LEU A 72 -2.16 -4.34 24.21
CA LEU A 72 -1.27 -4.15 23.06
C LEU A 72 -0.31 -5.33 22.91
N GLU A 73 0.29 -5.80 24.01
CA GLU A 73 1.29 -6.85 24.01
C GLU A 73 0.72 -8.17 23.46
N GLU A 74 -0.50 -8.53 23.86
CA GLU A 74 -1.18 -9.74 23.39
C GLU A 74 -1.57 -9.65 21.91
N THR A 75 -1.84 -8.42 21.45
CA THR A 75 -2.22 -8.14 20.07
C THR A 75 -1.05 -8.36 19.12
N VAL A 76 0.14 -7.85 19.46
CA VAL A 76 1.29 -7.83 18.54
C VAL A 76 2.23 -9.03 18.65
N ARG A 77 2.20 -9.78 19.77
CA ARG A 77 3.21 -10.81 20.10
C ARG A 77 3.49 -11.82 18.98
N ASP A 78 2.44 -12.38 18.38
CA ASP A 78 2.55 -13.41 17.33
C ASP A 78 2.15 -12.91 15.94
N ALA A 79 2.14 -11.58 15.75
CA ALA A 79 1.80 -11.01 14.45
C ALA A 79 2.94 -11.25 13.44
N ASP A 80 2.55 -11.64 12.24
CA ASP A 80 3.45 -11.67 11.07
C ASP A 80 3.50 -10.26 10.43
N PHE A 81 2.40 -9.51 10.55
CA PHE A 81 2.23 -8.18 9.99
C PHE A 81 1.46 -7.27 10.95
N ILE A 82 1.94 -6.05 11.19
CA ILE A 82 1.25 -5.03 12.00
C ILE A 82 0.89 -3.84 11.11
N PHE A 83 -0.37 -3.42 11.15
CA PHE A 83 -0.82 -2.13 10.61
C PHE A 83 -1.09 -1.16 11.75
N GLU A 84 -0.43 -0.02 11.72
CA GLU A 84 -0.65 1.10 12.62
C GLU A 84 -1.56 2.13 11.95
N SER A 85 -2.70 2.42 12.58
CA SER A 85 -3.70 3.40 12.13
C SER A 85 -4.27 4.19 13.33
N VAL A 86 -3.40 4.62 14.24
CA VAL A 86 -3.74 5.56 15.31
C VAL A 86 -3.74 7.01 14.80
N VAL A 87 -4.02 7.95 15.70
CA VAL A 87 -4.02 9.40 15.41
C VAL A 87 -2.72 9.81 14.73
N ASP A 88 -2.81 10.71 13.74
CA ASP A 88 -1.67 11.19 12.95
C ASP A 88 -0.81 12.21 13.72
N ASP A 89 -0.34 11.80 14.89
CA ASP A 89 0.56 12.53 15.77
C ASP A 89 1.93 11.84 15.83
N LEU A 90 3.00 12.60 15.63
CA LEU A 90 4.34 12.04 15.53
C LEU A 90 4.82 11.40 16.83
N GLN A 91 4.57 12.03 17.98
CA GLN A 91 5.04 11.51 19.27
C GLN A 91 4.31 10.21 19.60
N VAL A 92 2.99 10.20 19.43
CA VAL A 92 2.16 9.00 19.65
C VAL A 92 2.64 7.84 18.79
N LYS A 93 2.93 8.08 17.51
CA LYS A 93 3.41 7.02 16.61
C LYS A 93 4.84 6.59 16.95
N GLN A 94 5.76 7.51 17.26
CA GLN A 94 7.12 7.16 17.66
C GLN A 94 7.12 6.27 18.92
N ASP A 95 6.38 6.67 19.96
CA ASP A 95 6.26 5.91 21.20
C ASP A 95 5.63 4.53 20.95
N LEU A 96 4.62 4.47 20.07
CA LEU A 96 3.99 3.20 19.70
C LEU A 96 4.96 2.29 18.95
N PHE A 97 5.65 2.79 17.92
CA PHE A 97 6.59 2.02 17.10
C PHE A 97 7.78 1.52 17.91
N GLU A 98 8.31 2.33 18.83
CA GLU A 98 9.32 1.92 19.81
C GLU A 98 8.83 0.71 20.61
N ARG A 99 7.65 0.82 21.25
CA ARG A 99 7.08 -0.26 22.05
C ARG A 99 6.80 -1.53 21.26
N ILE A 100 6.07 -1.44 20.14
CA ILE A 100 5.67 -2.64 19.38
C ILE A 100 6.88 -3.34 18.75
N SER A 101 7.95 -2.60 18.40
CA SER A 101 9.16 -3.18 17.83
C SER A 101 9.87 -4.16 18.76
N HIS A 102 9.70 -4.00 20.08
CA HIS A 102 10.21 -4.90 21.11
C HIS A 102 9.23 -6.02 21.51
N LEU A 103 7.93 -5.83 21.24
CA LEU A 103 6.88 -6.77 21.66
C LEU A 103 6.52 -7.80 20.58
N CYS A 104 6.71 -7.45 19.30
CA CYS A 104 6.37 -8.33 18.18
C CYS A 104 7.52 -9.29 17.81
N SER A 105 7.20 -10.31 17.01
CA SER A 105 8.21 -11.21 16.44
C SER A 105 9.30 -10.42 15.70
N PRO A 106 10.59 -10.84 15.74
CA PRO A 106 11.67 -10.18 15.01
C PRO A 106 11.48 -10.19 13.48
N THR A 107 10.67 -11.12 12.96
CA THR A 107 10.35 -11.21 11.52
C THR A 107 9.09 -10.44 11.13
N CYS A 108 8.39 -9.81 12.09
CA CYS A 108 7.12 -9.12 11.83
C CYS A 108 7.35 -7.84 11.02
N ILE A 109 6.60 -7.65 9.94
CA ILE A 109 6.59 -6.38 9.20
C ILE A 109 5.67 -5.38 9.91
N MET A 110 6.08 -4.12 10.02
CA MET A 110 5.28 -3.07 10.66
C MET A 110 5.02 -1.93 9.68
N ALA A 111 3.75 -1.60 9.48
CA ALA A 111 3.33 -0.64 8.48
C ALA A 111 2.55 0.53 9.12
N SER A 112 2.89 1.76 8.75
CA SER A 112 2.16 2.95 9.20
C SER A 112 1.19 3.45 8.13
N ASN A 113 -0.09 3.58 8.47
CA ASN A 113 -1.13 4.20 7.63
C ASN A 113 -1.19 5.73 7.87
N SER A 114 -0.04 6.38 7.95
CA SER A 114 0.03 7.84 8.12
C SER A 114 -0.32 8.57 6.83
N LEU A 115 -0.99 9.72 6.97
CA LEU A 115 -1.37 10.55 5.84
C LEU A 115 -0.24 11.51 5.46
N ARG A 116 0.34 12.21 6.45
CA ARG A 116 1.29 13.32 6.23
C ARG A 116 2.67 13.10 6.84
N LEU A 117 2.83 12.20 7.78
CA LEU A 117 4.12 12.04 8.47
C LEU A 117 5.06 11.20 7.62
N ASP A 118 6.32 11.61 7.59
CA ASP A 118 7.38 10.84 6.94
C ASP A 118 7.60 9.50 7.69
N PRO A 119 7.50 8.35 7.00
CA PRO A 119 7.71 7.04 7.60
C PRO A 119 9.08 6.90 8.27
N SER A 120 10.12 7.57 7.76
CA SER A 120 11.45 7.52 8.36
C SER A 120 11.47 8.16 9.75
N THR A 121 10.80 9.31 9.89
CA THR A 121 10.68 10.03 11.15
C THR A 121 9.79 9.28 12.14
N ILE A 122 8.72 8.62 11.68
CA ILE A 122 7.84 7.80 12.55
C ILE A 122 8.62 6.67 13.24
N VAL A 123 9.50 6.00 12.51
CA VAL A 123 10.17 4.78 13.01
C VAL A 123 11.54 5.07 13.63
N ASP A 124 11.91 6.34 13.82
CA ASP A 124 13.26 6.71 14.26
C ASP A 124 13.62 6.16 15.67
N ARG A 125 12.63 5.87 16.52
CA ARG A 125 12.82 5.20 17.82
C ARG A 125 12.61 3.69 17.81
N ALA A 126 12.15 3.13 16.69
CA ALA A 126 11.89 1.69 16.59
C ALA A 126 13.19 0.88 16.51
N ALA A 127 13.19 -0.31 17.09
CA ALA A 127 14.17 -1.34 16.80
C ALA A 127 13.86 -2.02 15.46
N TYR A 128 14.90 -2.51 14.77
CA TYR A 128 14.78 -3.26 13.51
C TYR A 128 13.96 -2.49 12.46
N LYS A 129 14.46 -1.33 12.03
CA LYS A 129 13.73 -0.40 11.15
C LYS A 129 13.58 -0.94 9.72
N GLU A 130 14.42 -1.89 9.32
CA GLU A 130 14.44 -2.50 7.99
C GLU A 130 13.17 -3.28 7.62
N ARG A 131 12.39 -3.68 8.63
CA ARG A 131 11.08 -4.34 8.51
C ARG A 131 9.90 -3.38 8.71
N THR A 132 10.14 -2.07 8.60
CA THR A 132 9.10 -1.05 8.70
C THR A 132 8.85 -0.36 7.36
N VAL A 133 7.62 0.07 7.11
CA VAL A 133 7.22 0.71 5.83
C VAL A 133 6.03 1.65 6.04
N GLY A 134 5.95 2.74 5.28
CA GLY A 134 4.71 3.50 5.14
C GLY A 134 3.78 2.77 4.18
N LEU A 135 2.55 2.47 4.60
CA LEU A 135 1.59 1.75 3.78
C LEU A 135 0.19 2.30 4.01
N ARG A 136 -0.26 3.14 3.08
CA ARG A 136 -1.47 3.93 3.24
C ARG A 136 -2.59 3.41 2.35
N PHE A 137 -3.65 2.92 2.97
CA PHE A 137 -4.88 2.56 2.28
C PHE A 137 -5.70 3.80 1.97
N LEU A 138 -6.26 3.86 0.76
CA LEU A 138 -7.21 4.90 0.38
C LEU A 138 -8.62 4.55 0.91
N TYR A 139 -9.43 5.59 1.15
CA TYR A 139 -10.81 5.41 1.59
C TYR A 139 -11.81 5.56 0.45
N PRO A 140 -12.76 4.61 0.25
CA PRO A 140 -13.03 3.45 1.10
C PRO A 140 -12.23 2.17 0.73
N VAL A 141 -11.72 1.49 1.76
CA VAL A 141 -10.70 0.42 1.65
C VAL A 141 -11.13 -0.78 0.80
N TYR A 142 -12.38 -1.22 0.91
CA TYR A 142 -12.89 -2.40 0.18
C TYR A 142 -12.97 -2.17 -1.33
N TYR A 143 -13.16 -0.91 -1.75
CA TYR A 143 -13.42 -0.56 -3.15
C TYR A 143 -12.18 -0.09 -3.89
N ILE A 144 -11.23 0.50 -3.17
CA ILE A 144 -10.03 1.06 -3.77
C ILE A 144 -8.90 0.03 -3.65
N PRO A 145 -8.47 -0.60 -4.76
CA PRO A 145 -7.37 -1.54 -4.71
C PRO A 145 -6.00 -0.87 -4.56
N GLU A 146 -5.88 0.41 -4.91
CA GLU A 146 -4.63 1.14 -4.83
C GLU A 146 -4.24 1.43 -3.38
N VAL A 147 -3.03 1.03 -3.04
CA VAL A 147 -2.40 1.26 -1.74
C VAL A 147 -1.09 2.02 -1.98
N GLU A 148 -0.93 3.14 -1.29
CA GLU A 148 0.29 3.93 -1.39
C GLU A 148 1.38 3.27 -0.54
N ILE A 149 2.55 3.01 -1.15
CA ILE A 149 3.73 2.53 -0.45
C ILE A 149 4.79 3.63 -0.37
N SER A 150 5.30 3.83 0.85
CA SER A 150 6.32 4.83 1.17
C SER A 150 7.43 4.17 2.01
N PRO A 151 8.44 3.56 1.37
CA PRO A 151 9.60 3.02 2.07
C PRO A 151 10.32 4.11 2.86
N ASN A 152 10.79 3.81 4.06
CA ASN A 152 11.70 4.68 4.78
C ASN A 152 13.16 4.41 4.39
N LYS A 153 14.07 5.27 4.85
CA LYS A 153 15.52 5.17 4.61
C LYS A 153 16.16 3.82 5.02
N TYR A 154 15.48 3.02 5.85
CA TYR A 154 15.97 1.74 6.34
C TYR A 154 15.27 0.54 5.71
N THR A 155 14.08 0.71 5.12
CA THR A 155 13.24 -0.38 4.63
C THR A 155 14.03 -1.28 3.68
N SER A 156 14.09 -2.57 3.98
CA SER A 156 14.80 -3.54 3.15
C SER A 156 13.99 -3.96 1.92
N SER A 157 14.67 -4.32 0.84
CA SER A 157 14.03 -4.87 -0.37
C SER A 157 13.15 -6.09 -0.09
N PRO A 158 13.56 -7.06 0.77
CA PRO A 158 12.68 -8.16 1.19
C PRO A 158 11.36 -7.70 1.85
N THR A 159 11.39 -6.62 2.64
CA THR A 159 10.18 -6.06 3.25
C THR A 159 9.21 -5.56 2.20
N ILE A 160 9.71 -4.79 1.21
CA ILE A 160 8.89 -4.26 0.11
C ILE A 160 8.28 -5.41 -0.70
N GLU A 161 9.08 -6.43 -1.00
CA GLU A 161 8.65 -7.59 -1.79
C GLU A 161 7.58 -8.43 -1.07
N ASN A 162 7.73 -8.63 0.25
CA ASN A 162 6.75 -9.32 1.07
C ASN A 162 5.42 -8.56 1.13
N VAL A 163 5.48 -7.23 1.27
CA VAL A 163 4.30 -6.35 1.25
C VAL A 163 3.59 -6.42 -0.10
N ARG A 164 4.35 -6.27 -1.18
CA ARG A 164 3.85 -6.38 -2.57
C ARG A 164 3.16 -7.72 -2.80
N THR A 165 3.84 -8.82 -2.49
CA THR A 165 3.29 -10.17 -2.67
C THR A 165 2.02 -10.39 -1.85
N MET A 166 1.96 -9.89 -0.62
CA MET A 166 0.77 -10.01 0.22
C MET A 166 -0.42 -9.24 -0.38
N LEU A 167 -0.21 -7.99 -0.79
CA LEU A 167 -1.26 -7.12 -1.32
C LEU A 167 -1.75 -7.55 -2.71
N GLU A 168 -0.86 -8.00 -3.59
CA GLU A 168 -1.25 -8.53 -4.91
C GLU A 168 -2.14 -9.76 -4.80
N ARG A 169 -1.87 -10.65 -3.82
CA ARG A 169 -2.74 -11.81 -3.53
C ARG A 169 -4.12 -11.41 -3.03
N MET A 170 -4.27 -10.19 -2.51
CA MET A 170 -5.55 -9.59 -2.13
C MET A 170 -6.19 -8.82 -3.31
N GLY A 171 -5.57 -8.80 -4.49
CA GLY A 171 -6.03 -7.99 -5.62
C GLY A 171 -5.88 -6.48 -5.38
N LYS A 172 -4.96 -6.09 -4.50
CA LYS A 172 -4.53 -4.69 -4.29
C LYS A 172 -3.32 -4.38 -5.17
N THR A 173 -3.17 -3.12 -5.54
CA THR A 173 -2.06 -2.62 -6.36
C THR A 173 -1.28 -1.56 -5.60
N LEU A 174 0.05 -1.62 -5.67
CA LEU A 174 0.90 -0.62 -5.05
C LEU A 174 1.14 0.55 -5.98
N PHE A 175 1.16 1.77 -5.43
CA PHE A 175 1.66 2.94 -6.13
C PHE A 175 2.55 3.78 -5.22
N PHE A 176 3.44 4.55 -5.84
CA PHE A 176 4.26 5.53 -5.14
C PHE A 176 3.61 6.90 -5.25
N ARG A 177 3.64 7.67 -4.16
CA ARG A 177 3.18 9.06 -4.18
C ARG A 177 4.05 9.90 -5.12
N SER A 178 3.40 10.69 -5.96
CA SER A 178 4.05 11.78 -6.70
C SER A 178 3.79 13.10 -6.00
N GLY A 179 4.86 13.76 -5.54
CA GLY A 179 4.82 15.02 -4.80
C GLY A 179 4.61 14.85 -3.28
N ASP A 180 4.55 15.99 -2.59
CA ASP A 180 4.52 16.03 -1.12
C ASP A 180 3.11 15.82 -0.53
N GLU A 181 2.08 16.25 -1.26
CA GLU A 181 0.69 16.19 -0.80
C GLU A 181 0.12 14.76 -0.92
N PRO A 182 -0.59 14.27 0.11
CA PRO A 182 -1.24 12.96 0.05
C PRO A 182 -2.43 12.97 -0.89
N LEU A 183 -2.58 11.91 -1.70
CA LEU A 183 -3.78 11.72 -2.51
C LEU A 183 -5.00 11.43 -1.62
N ILE A 184 -5.95 12.36 -1.62
CA ILE A 184 -7.25 12.24 -0.98
C ILE A 184 -8.32 12.29 -2.07
N LEU A 185 -9.07 11.21 -2.22
CA LEU A 185 -10.16 11.15 -3.18
C LEU A 185 -11.35 11.98 -2.70
N ASN A 186 -11.93 12.75 -3.62
CA ASN A 186 -13.23 13.40 -3.41
C ASN A 186 -14.38 12.39 -3.54
N GLU A 187 -15.61 12.81 -3.25
CA GLU A 187 -16.75 11.89 -3.21
C GLU A 187 -17.06 11.27 -4.58
N ASP A 188 -17.00 12.06 -5.65
CA ASP A 188 -17.23 11.59 -7.02
C ASP A 188 -16.20 10.53 -7.44
N GLN A 189 -14.93 10.74 -7.10
CA GLN A 189 -13.84 9.79 -7.36
C GLN A 189 -14.04 8.49 -6.57
N ARG A 190 -14.51 8.58 -5.32
CA ARG A 190 -14.82 7.39 -4.50
C ARG A 190 -15.97 6.59 -5.09
N GLU A 191 -17.05 7.26 -5.48
CA GLU A 191 -18.22 6.59 -6.03
C GLU A 191 -17.93 5.97 -7.40
N ALA A 192 -17.23 6.70 -8.29
CA ALA A 192 -16.80 6.17 -9.58
C ALA A 192 -15.97 4.88 -9.42
N ARG A 193 -15.05 4.86 -8.45
CA ARG A 193 -14.23 3.68 -8.14
C ARG A 193 -15.01 2.55 -7.51
N ARG A 194 -15.97 2.85 -6.63
CA ARG A 194 -16.88 1.86 -6.06
C ARG A 194 -17.69 1.17 -7.16
N LEU A 195 -18.29 1.93 -8.08
CA LEU A 195 -19.06 1.39 -9.20
C LEU A 195 -18.20 0.51 -10.11
N ALA A 196 -17.01 1.00 -10.49
CA ALA A 196 -16.08 0.25 -11.33
C ALA A 196 -15.63 -1.07 -10.66
N ARG A 197 -15.40 -1.07 -9.35
CA ARG A 197 -15.03 -2.28 -8.60
C ARG A 197 -16.19 -3.30 -8.55
N ILE A 198 -17.42 -2.83 -8.39
CA ILE A 198 -18.62 -3.68 -8.42
C ILE A 198 -18.77 -4.33 -9.80
N GLU A 199 -18.61 -3.55 -10.87
CA GLU A 199 -18.66 -4.05 -12.24
C GLU A 199 -17.56 -5.08 -12.51
N GLN A 200 -16.33 -4.80 -12.08
CA GLN A 200 -15.19 -5.72 -12.23
C GLN A 200 -15.42 -7.05 -11.51
N MET A 201 -15.95 -7.03 -10.29
CA MET A 201 -16.25 -8.25 -9.54
C MET A 201 -17.34 -9.07 -10.22
N ARG A 202 -18.35 -8.42 -10.80
CA ARG A 202 -19.39 -9.09 -11.59
C ARG A 202 -18.83 -9.73 -12.86
N SER A 203 -17.93 -9.06 -13.58
CA SER A 203 -17.33 -9.58 -14.82
C SER A 203 -16.30 -10.69 -14.58
N SER A 204 -15.58 -10.66 -13.45
CA SER A 204 -14.57 -11.66 -13.09
C SER A 204 -15.10 -13.07 -12.74
N SER A 205 -16.42 -13.27 -12.77
CA SER A 205 -17.06 -14.57 -12.51
C SER A 205 -16.88 -15.61 -13.65
N GLY A 206 -16.09 -15.29 -14.69
CA GLY A 206 -15.77 -16.16 -15.83
C GLY A 206 -14.33 -16.71 -15.84
N ILE A 207 -14.14 -17.85 -16.52
CA ILE A 207 -12.83 -18.49 -16.73
C ILE A 207 -11.98 -17.59 -17.64
N GLY A 208 -10.96 -16.94 -17.06
CA GLY A 208 -9.97 -16.13 -17.78
C GLY A 208 -10.08 -14.63 -17.51
N ALA A 209 -9.97 -14.20 -16.26
CA ALA A 209 -9.89 -12.77 -15.93
C ALA A 209 -8.45 -12.26 -16.14
N TYR A 210 -8.09 -11.96 -17.40
CA TYR A 210 -7.13 -10.90 -17.61
C TYR A 210 -7.75 -9.62 -17.04
N LEU A 211 -7.07 -8.97 -16.10
CA LEU A 211 -7.50 -7.74 -15.46
C LEU A 211 -7.58 -6.62 -16.51
N GLU A 212 -8.70 -6.48 -17.21
CA GLU A 212 -9.02 -5.19 -17.82
C GLU A 212 -9.20 -4.18 -16.68
N HIS A 213 -8.33 -3.17 -16.65
CA HIS A 213 -8.38 -2.09 -15.67
C HIS A 213 -9.63 -1.22 -15.92
N SER A 214 -10.78 -1.66 -15.41
CA SER A 214 -12.02 -0.86 -15.42
C SER A 214 -12.04 0.24 -14.36
N LEU A 215 -10.99 0.36 -13.53
CA LEU A 215 -10.89 1.36 -12.50
C LEU A 215 -10.39 2.70 -13.08
N PRO A 216 -11.10 3.82 -12.85
CA PRO A 216 -10.63 5.13 -13.26
C PRO A 216 -9.23 5.41 -12.72
N ALA A 217 -8.29 5.85 -13.55
CA ALA A 217 -6.91 6.12 -13.12
C ALA A 217 -6.86 7.14 -11.96
N LEU A 218 -5.90 6.97 -11.04
CA LEU A 218 -5.68 7.95 -9.97
C LEU A 218 -5.16 9.26 -10.57
N SER A 219 -5.93 10.34 -10.44
CA SER A 219 -5.48 11.69 -10.76
C SER A 219 -5.13 12.46 -9.49
N HIS A 220 -3.91 13.00 -9.45
CA HIS A 220 -3.41 13.88 -8.39
C HIS A 220 -2.88 15.15 -9.03
N LYS A 221 -2.91 16.31 -8.35
CA LYS A 221 -2.35 17.56 -8.90
C LYS A 221 -0.87 17.44 -9.28
N GLY A 222 -0.11 16.62 -8.54
CA GLY A 222 1.28 16.28 -8.86
C GLY A 222 1.46 15.28 -10.02
N ASN A 223 0.38 14.74 -10.56
CA ASN A 223 0.37 13.89 -11.76
C ASN A 223 -0.06 14.68 -13.01
N ALA A 224 -0.36 15.97 -12.90
CA ALA A 224 -0.68 16.78 -14.07
C ALA A 224 0.61 16.97 -14.89
N PRO A 225 0.61 16.60 -16.19
CA PRO A 225 1.68 17.06 -17.08
C PRO A 225 1.70 18.60 -17.07
N PRO A 226 2.87 19.23 -17.23
CA PRO A 226 2.92 20.68 -17.42
C PRO A 226 1.96 21.08 -18.56
N PRO A 227 1.30 22.24 -18.48
CA PRO A 227 0.36 22.67 -19.51
C PRO A 227 1.07 22.63 -20.87
N SER A 228 0.57 21.76 -21.75
CA SER A 228 1.07 21.62 -23.11
C SER A 228 0.57 22.81 -23.92
N GLU A 229 1.49 23.66 -24.35
CA GLU A 229 1.25 24.48 -25.53
C GLU A 229 1.18 23.55 -26.75
N ASP A 230 0.04 23.62 -27.44
CA ASP A 230 -0.34 22.97 -28.69
C ASP A 230 -0.56 21.44 -28.70
N ASP A 231 -1.86 21.09 -28.69
CA ASP A 231 -2.42 19.86 -29.25
C ASP A 231 -2.01 19.72 -30.72
N ASN A 232 -1.02 18.88 -31.01
CA ASN A 232 -1.02 17.89 -32.10
C ASN A 232 0.35 17.19 -32.20
N LEU A 233 0.31 15.85 -32.25
CA LEU A 233 1.40 14.88 -32.51
C LEU A 233 2.31 14.52 -31.33
N TYR A 234 1.88 13.63 -30.44
CA TYR A 234 2.83 12.73 -29.77
C TYR A 234 2.31 11.29 -29.76
N SER A 235 3.02 10.45 -30.52
CA SER A 235 2.95 9.00 -30.53
C SER A 235 3.31 8.40 -29.18
N ASP A 236 2.98 7.12 -29.01
CA ASP A 236 3.25 6.12 -27.96
C ASP A 236 4.70 6.02 -27.39
N GLY A 237 5.52 7.08 -27.46
CA GLY A 237 6.97 7.07 -27.20
C GLY A 237 7.41 7.31 -25.75
N ASP A 238 6.48 7.38 -24.78
CA ASP A 238 6.86 7.72 -23.40
C ASP A 238 7.13 6.49 -22.50
N ARG A 239 7.14 5.28 -23.07
CA ARG A 239 7.55 4.05 -22.37
C ARG A 239 8.98 3.61 -22.68
N ASP A 240 9.68 4.29 -23.59
CA ASP A 240 10.97 3.83 -24.08
C ASP A 240 12.12 4.21 -23.15
N CYS A 241 13.08 3.31 -23.02
CA CYS A 241 14.29 3.50 -22.26
C CYS A 241 15.04 4.73 -22.76
N ALA A 242 15.42 5.64 -21.86
CA ALA A 242 16.12 6.88 -22.23
C ALA A 242 17.55 6.67 -22.77
N ILE A 243 18.04 5.43 -22.77
CA ILE A 243 19.39 5.07 -23.25
C ILE A 243 19.31 4.42 -24.63
N CYS A 244 18.53 3.33 -24.77
CA CYS A 244 18.45 2.63 -26.06
C CYS A 244 17.29 3.10 -26.94
N MET A 245 16.30 3.81 -26.40
CA MET A 245 15.10 4.28 -27.10
C MET A 245 14.37 3.15 -27.87
N ASP A 246 14.47 1.91 -27.37
CA ASP A 246 14.02 0.70 -28.07
C ASP A 246 13.19 -0.19 -27.15
N ARG A 247 13.72 -0.46 -25.94
CA ARG A 247 13.05 -1.30 -24.95
C ARG A 247 12.28 -0.46 -23.95
N SER A 248 11.21 -1.03 -23.40
CA SER A 248 10.43 -0.39 -22.36
C SER A 248 11.22 -0.18 -21.06
N ARG A 249 10.89 0.89 -20.34
CA ARG A 249 11.42 1.17 -19.00
C ARG A 249 10.90 0.11 -18.01
N ASP A 250 11.78 -0.76 -17.55
CA ASP A 250 11.45 -1.88 -16.66
C ASP A 250 12.46 -2.02 -15.50
N CYS A 251 13.22 -0.97 -15.18
CA CYS A 251 14.26 -1.04 -14.17
C CYS A 251 14.40 0.22 -13.30
N LEU A 252 14.35 0.05 -11.97
CA LEU A 252 14.58 1.07 -10.96
C LEU A 252 16.08 1.14 -10.60
N LEU A 253 16.63 2.35 -10.54
CA LEU A 253 18.01 2.60 -10.16
C LEU A 253 18.11 2.99 -8.68
N CYS A 254 18.68 2.14 -7.82
CA CYS A 254 18.85 2.41 -6.40
C CYS A 254 20.11 3.24 -6.12
N PRO A 255 20.08 4.18 -5.15
CA PRO A 255 19.04 4.40 -4.15
C PRO A 255 17.94 5.40 -4.57
N CYS A 256 18.00 5.95 -5.79
CA CYS A 256 17.12 7.05 -6.21
C CYS A 256 15.74 6.62 -6.72
N HIS A 257 15.55 5.34 -7.05
CA HIS A 257 14.32 4.74 -7.57
C HIS A 257 13.76 5.38 -8.86
N HIS A 258 14.58 6.05 -9.66
CA HIS A 258 14.14 6.50 -10.98
C HIS A 258 14.04 5.31 -11.95
N MET A 259 12.87 5.15 -12.58
CA MET A 259 12.60 4.12 -13.59
C MET A 259 12.72 4.71 -15.00
N VAL A 260 13.96 4.85 -15.49
CA VAL A 260 14.28 5.56 -16.74
C VAL A 260 14.95 4.66 -17.79
N THR A 261 15.34 3.45 -17.40
CA THR A 261 16.08 2.51 -18.23
C THR A 261 15.40 1.16 -18.34
N CYS A 262 15.60 0.47 -19.47
CA CYS A 262 15.38 -0.98 -19.51
C CYS A 262 16.47 -1.71 -18.71
N ASN A 263 16.24 -2.97 -18.37
CA ASN A 263 17.11 -3.82 -17.57
C ASN A 263 18.53 -3.92 -18.13
N GLU A 264 18.67 -4.03 -19.45
CA GLU A 264 19.98 -4.14 -20.08
C GLU A 264 20.78 -2.84 -20.00
N CYS A 265 20.12 -1.70 -20.23
CA CYS A 265 20.75 -0.40 -20.09
C CYS A 265 21.09 -0.09 -18.62
N ALA A 266 20.23 -0.48 -17.68
CA ALA A 266 20.48 -0.36 -16.24
C ALA A 266 21.72 -1.18 -15.81
N LYS A 267 21.84 -2.43 -16.29
CA LYS A 267 23.04 -3.27 -16.06
C LYS A 267 24.30 -2.62 -16.61
N SER A 268 24.21 -2.02 -17.79
CA SER A 268 25.34 -1.32 -18.41
C SER A 268 25.80 -0.14 -17.55
N LEU A 269 24.87 0.70 -17.07
CA LEU A 269 25.18 1.81 -16.16
C LEU A 269 25.83 1.32 -14.86
N LEU A 270 25.26 0.29 -14.24
CA LEU A 270 25.78 -0.29 -12.99
C LEU A 270 27.20 -0.85 -13.19
N ASN A 271 27.45 -1.58 -14.29
CA ASN A 271 28.75 -2.15 -14.60
C ASN A 271 29.82 -1.08 -14.88
N ARG A 272 29.41 0.04 -15.48
CA ARG A 272 30.28 1.19 -15.78
C ARG A 272 30.45 2.14 -14.59
N ARG A 273 29.72 1.93 -13.50
CA ARG A 273 29.63 2.84 -12.35
C ARG A 273 29.18 4.25 -12.73
N ASP A 274 28.29 4.34 -13.72
CA ASP A 274 27.69 5.60 -14.12
C ASP A 274 26.58 5.99 -13.13
N GLY A 275 26.34 7.30 -12.97
CA GLY A 275 25.24 7.82 -12.15
C GLY A 275 23.88 7.71 -12.84
N CYS A 276 22.80 7.81 -12.07
CA CYS A 276 21.44 7.86 -12.58
C CYS A 276 21.28 8.97 -13.66
N PRO A 277 20.73 8.67 -14.85
CA PRO A 277 20.54 9.66 -15.91
C PRO A 277 19.67 10.87 -15.53
N ILE A 278 18.82 10.71 -14.51
CA ILE A 278 17.90 11.77 -14.04
C ILE A 278 18.55 12.62 -12.95
N CYS A 279 19.06 11.99 -11.88
CA CYS A 279 19.50 12.71 -10.68
C CYS A 279 21.01 12.65 -10.42
N ARG A 280 21.77 11.98 -11.29
CA ARG A 280 23.23 11.79 -11.23
C ARG A 280 23.77 11.10 -9.97
N LYS A 281 22.91 10.58 -9.09
CA LYS A 281 23.31 9.77 -7.92
C LYS A 281 23.93 8.45 -8.38
N ASP A 282 24.92 7.98 -7.63
CA ASP A 282 25.56 6.69 -7.86
C ASP A 282 24.56 5.54 -7.79
N ILE A 283 24.65 4.62 -8.75
CA ILE A 283 23.78 3.45 -8.83
C ILE A 283 24.44 2.31 -8.05
N THR A 284 23.82 1.89 -6.96
CA THR A 284 24.33 0.80 -6.10
C THR A 284 23.72 -0.55 -6.44
N GLU A 285 22.48 -0.53 -6.89
CA GLU A 285 21.68 -1.71 -7.23
C GLU A 285 20.66 -1.33 -8.29
N ILE A 286 20.21 -2.33 -9.06
CA ILE A 286 19.13 -2.17 -10.02
C ILE A 286 18.03 -3.20 -9.73
N ILE A 287 16.78 -2.78 -9.76
CA ILE A 287 15.62 -3.65 -9.50
C ILE A 287 14.79 -3.70 -10.78
N ARG A 288 14.56 -4.91 -11.32
CA ARG A 288 13.69 -5.08 -12.48
C ARG A 288 12.22 -5.13 -12.05
N VAL A 289 11.40 -4.32 -12.70
CA VAL A 289 9.95 -4.27 -12.54
C VAL A 289 9.31 -5.01 -13.71
N TYR A 290 8.45 -5.98 -13.43
CA TYR A 290 7.70 -6.68 -14.47
C TYR A 290 6.33 -6.02 -14.58
N HIS A 291 6.01 -5.49 -15.77
CA HIS A 291 4.68 -4.97 -16.08
C HIS A 291 3.80 -6.13 -16.57
N SER A 292 2.53 -6.14 -16.16
CA SER A 292 1.50 -7.08 -16.63
C SER A 292 0.96 -6.71 -18.01
#